data_AF-A0A6B3NN75-F1
#
_entry.id   AF-A0A6B3NN75-F1
#
_cell.length_a   1.000
_cell.length_b   1.000
_cell.length_c   1.000
_cell.angle_alpha   90.00
_cell.angle_beta   90.00
_cell.angle_gamma   90.00
#
_symmetry.space_group_name_H-M   'P 1'
#
loop_
_entity.id
_entity.type
_entity.pdbx_description
1 polymer ?
#
loop_
_entity_poly.entity_id
_entity_poly.type
_entity_poly.pdbx_seq_one_letter_code
_entity_poly.pdbx_strand_id
1 'polypeptide(L)'
;MRQVTLISLYGEKSLELVNLIRHCQKMIAGITGIEFIPYELPQIHATILGLEQVIGTPMHNSNLAKYQSLSKKMDVCGFINWLQRSEYVPFQIQIGGFDNCGYDFTSRGQRPYERSFSLQGDKAVIMGWPIRHPPLGETSSNKSNLPQPTSYYPNTLDQIRKAAQSFNILHAYHRTSADVDNDFYFRIGLFNPDTLDNSSKESLEKDIRDFLSTTTPIIVKLTPANLYVASYDDEKLPVNSTKLWSLQDQLLTQEFISSLYKS
;
A
#
# COMPACT_ATOMS: atom_id res chain seq x y z
N MET A 1 -21.61 -1.75 -6.83
CA MET A 1 -21.55 -0.32 -7.19
C MET A 1 -20.08 -0.02 -7.28
N ARG A 2 -19.63 0.42 -8.45
CA ARG A 2 -18.21 0.55 -8.68
C ARG A 2 -17.58 1.65 -7.88
N GLN A 3 -16.42 1.32 -7.35
CA GLN A 3 -15.49 2.23 -6.71
C GLN A 3 -14.20 2.28 -7.52
N VAL A 4 -13.38 3.28 -7.22
CA VAL A 4 -12.09 3.47 -7.86
C VAL A 4 -11.02 3.61 -6.79
N THR A 5 -9.81 3.16 -7.08
CA THR A 5 -8.65 3.29 -6.20
C THR A 5 -7.36 3.43 -7.02
N LEU A 6 -6.32 4.02 -6.44
CA LEU A 6 -4.97 4.04 -6.99
C LEU A 6 -4.13 2.97 -6.30
N ILE A 7 -3.62 2.01 -7.07
CA ILE A 7 -2.90 0.84 -6.56
C ILE A 7 -1.59 0.60 -7.29
N SER A 8 -0.75 -0.26 -6.72
CA SER A 8 0.37 -0.91 -7.40
C SER A 8 0.40 -2.41 -7.08
N LEU A 9 1.36 -3.13 -7.65
CA LEU A 9 1.57 -4.58 -7.48
C LEU A 9 0.44 -5.48 -8.01
N TYR A 10 -0.59 -4.95 -8.66
CA TYR A 10 -1.62 -5.79 -9.27
C TYR A 10 -1.07 -6.54 -10.50
N GLY A 11 -1.48 -7.79 -10.67
CA GLY A 11 -1.03 -8.65 -11.77
C GLY A 11 0.27 -9.37 -11.46
N GLU A 12 1.09 -9.56 -12.51
CA GLU A 12 2.37 -10.26 -12.42
C GLU A 12 3.34 -9.57 -11.43
N LYS A 13 4.13 -10.40 -10.74
CA LYS A 13 5.06 -9.99 -9.69
C LYS A 13 6.40 -10.67 -9.91
N SER A 14 7.47 -10.09 -9.36
CA SER A 14 8.77 -10.75 -9.37
C SER A 14 8.72 -12.09 -8.61
N LEU A 15 9.61 -13.00 -8.98
CA LEU A 15 9.66 -14.33 -8.36
C LEU A 15 9.93 -14.24 -6.85
N GLU A 16 10.77 -13.30 -6.42
CA GLU A 16 11.10 -13.04 -5.02
C GLU A 16 9.85 -12.65 -4.23
N LEU A 17 9.06 -11.70 -4.76
CA LEU A 17 7.84 -11.25 -4.09
C LEU A 17 6.77 -12.35 -4.05
N VAL A 18 6.64 -13.12 -5.12
CA VAL A 18 5.76 -14.30 -5.17
C VAL A 18 6.14 -15.31 -4.09
N ASN A 19 7.43 -15.61 -3.95
CA ASN A 19 7.92 -16.58 -2.97
C ASN A 19 7.70 -16.10 -1.54
N LEU A 20 7.98 -14.82 -1.25
CA LEU A 20 7.73 -14.20 0.05
C LEU A 20 6.24 -14.31 0.42
N ILE A 21 5.34 -13.86 -0.47
CA ILE A 21 3.89 -13.89 -0.23
C ILE A 21 3.41 -15.33 0.00
N ARG A 22 3.81 -16.27 -0.85
CA ARG A 22 3.42 -17.69 -0.70
C ARG A 22 3.90 -18.28 0.62
N HIS A 23 5.11 -17.92 1.06
CA HIS A 23 5.64 -18.39 2.33
C HIS A 23 4.79 -17.88 3.50
N CYS A 24 4.52 -16.56 3.55
CA CYS A 24 3.65 -15.98 4.57
C CYS A 24 2.24 -16.59 4.54
N GLN A 25 1.63 -16.76 3.36
CA GLN A 25 0.33 -17.44 3.22
C GLN A 25 0.38 -18.86 3.79
N LYS A 26 1.47 -19.61 3.57
CA LYS A 26 1.66 -20.97 4.11
C LYS A 26 1.79 -20.97 5.65
N MET A 27 2.52 -20.02 6.22
CA MET A 27 2.64 -19.87 7.67
C MET A 27 1.29 -19.60 8.32
N ILE A 28 0.51 -18.68 7.74
CA ILE A 28 -0.83 -18.36 8.24
C ILE A 28 -1.74 -19.59 8.14
N ALA A 29 -1.80 -20.24 6.98
CA ALA A 29 -2.60 -21.45 6.76
C ALA A 29 -2.20 -22.60 7.70
N GLY A 30 -0.91 -22.73 8.03
CA GLY A 30 -0.42 -23.76 8.96
C GLY A 30 -0.97 -23.61 10.39
N ILE A 31 -1.28 -22.38 10.81
CA ILE A 31 -1.79 -22.09 12.16
C ILE A 31 -3.32 -21.98 12.17
N THR A 32 -3.90 -21.33 11.16
CA THR A 32 -5.36 -21.12 11.06
C THR A 32 -6.12 -22.28 10.42
N GLY A 33 -5.42 -23.20 9.75
CA GLY A 33 -6.02 -24.30 9.01
C GLY A 33 -6.83 -23.83 7.79
N ILE A 34 -8.01 -24.42 7.61
CA ILE A 34 -8.90 -24.20 6.45
C ILE A 34 -9.60 -22.84 6.46
N GLU A 35 -9.52 -22.10 7.57
CA GLU A 35 -10.21 -20.82 7.79
C GLU A 35 -9.46 -19.63 7.17
N PHE A 36 -8.25 -19.86 6.65
CA PHE A 36 -7.52 -18.86 5.87
C PHE A 36 -7.84 -18.97 4.38
N ILE A 37 -8.29 -17.86 3.82
CA ILE A 37 -8.58 -17.69 2.41
C ILE A 37 -7.44 -16.85 1.81
N PRO A 38 -6.39 -17.49 1.26
CA PRO A 38 -5.31 -16.75 0.59
C PRO A 38 -5.86 -16.03 -0.63
N TYR A 39 -5.39 -14.81 -0.86
CA TYR A 39 -5.65 -14.13 -2.13
C TYR A 39 -4.83 -14.77 -3.24
N GLU A 40 -5.41 -14.78 -4.45
CA GLU A 40 -4.67 -15.16 -5.63
C GLU A 40 -3.52 -14.18 -5.83
N LEU A 41 -2.35 -14.68 -6.25
CA LEU A 41 -1.18 -13.84 -6.39
C LEU A 41 -1.42 -12.62 -7.29
N PRO A 42 -2.06 -12.71 -8.46
CA PRO A 42 -2.29 -11.54 -9.31
C PRO A 42 -3.23 -10.49 -8.67
N GLN A 43 -4.12 -10.92 -7.78
CA GLN A 43 -5.07 -10.05 -7.08
C GLN A 43 -4.42 -9.21 -5.97
N ILE A 44 -3.33 -9.68 -5.37
CA ILE A 44 -2.63 -8.97 -4.29
C ILE A 44 -2.08 -7.65 -4.82
N HIS A 45 -2.44 -6.56 -4.15
CA HIS A 45 -2.09 -5.20 -4.54
C HIS A 45 -1.85 -4.32 -3.31
N ALA A 46 -1.07 -3.27 -3.50
CA ALA A 46 -0.89 -2.23 -2.50
C ALA A 46 -1.74 -1.01 -2.82
N THR A 47 -2.49 -0.52 -1.84
CA THR A 47 -3.28 0.71 -1.99
C THR A 47 -2.39 1.91 -1.76
N ILE A 48 -2.20 2.72 -2.81
CA ILE A 48 -1.52 4.01 -2.71
C ILE A 48 -2.48 5.05 -2.15
N LEU A 49 -3.69 5.11 -2.72
CA LEU A 49 -4.70 6.08 -2.36
C LEU A 49 -6.10 5.56 -2.71
N GLY A 50 -7.00 5.51 -1.73
CA GLY A 50 -8.42 5.28 -1.95
C GLY A 50 -9.08 6.44 -2.70
N LEU A 51 -9.82 6.13 -3.76
CA LEU A 51 -10.57 7.09 -4.58
C LEU A 51 -12.08 6.80 -4.50
N GLU A 52 -12.55 6.28 -3.36
CA GLU A 52 -13.91 5.81 -3.20
C GLU A 52 -14.88 6.99 -3.05
N GLN A 53 -16.00 6.91 -3.75
CA GLN A 53 -17.08 7.90 -3.69
C GLN A 53 -18.14 7.55 -2.65
N VAL A 54 -18.82 8.57 -2.13
CA VAL A 54 -20.10 8.40 -1.43
C VAL A 54 -21.14 7.90 -2.43
N ILE A 55 -21.77 6.78 -2.09
CA ILE A 55 -22.85 6.16 -2.88
C ILE A 55 -23.95 7.19 -3.15
N GLY A 56 -24.37 7.30 -4.42
CA GLY A 56 -25.41 8.24 -4.85
C GLY A 56 -24.93 9.68 -5.09
N THR A 57 -23.63 9.95 -4.97
CA THR A 57 -23.04 11.27 -5.28
C THR A 57 -22.13 11.18 -6.51
N PRO A 58 -21.96 12.28 -7.28
CA PRO A 58 -21.06 12.29 -8.43
C PRO A 58 -19.60 12.45 -7.98
N MET A 59 -18.94 11.35 -7.58
CA MET A 59 -17.54 11.31 -7.15
C MET A 59 -17.20 12.18 -5.93
N HIS A 60 -18.09 12.29 -4.94
CA HIS A 60 -17.71 12.97 -3.69
C HIS A 60 -16.87 12.02 -2.84
N ASN A 61 -15.70 12.47 -2.37
CA ASN A 61 -14.78 11.61 -1.63
C ASN A 61 -15.43 11.07 -0.35
N SER A 62 -15.44 9.74 -0.19
CA SER A 62 -16.07 9.06 0.94
C SER A 62 -15.40 9.39 2.28
N ASN A 63 -14.08 9.53 2.31
CA ASN A 63 -13.32 9.82 3.52
C ASN A 63 -13.48 11.27 3.99
N LEU A 64 -13.58 12.25 3.07
CA LEU A 64 -13.93 13.63 3.41
C LEU A 64 -15.31 13.70 4.08
N ALA A 65 -16.30 12.99 3.52
CA ALA A 65 -17.64 12.94 4.09
C ALA A 65 -17.63 12.27 5.47
N LYS A 66 -16.92 11.14 5.61
CA LYS A 66 -16.87 10.34 6.84
C LYS A 66 -16.11 11.01 7.98
N TYR A 67 -14.95 11.60 7.70
CA TYR A 67 -14.01 12.06 8.74
C TYR A 67 -14.03 13.57 8.95
N GLN A 68 -14.45 14.34 7.94
CA GLN A 68 -14.47 15.81 8.01
C GLN A 68 -15.86 16.40 7.79
N SER A 69 -16.90 15.57 7.59
CA SER A 69 -18.26 16.02 7.25
C SER A 69 -18.31 16.94 6.02
N LEU A 70 -17.37 16.79 5.09
CA LEU A 70 -17.27 17.59 3.87
C LEU A 70 -17.76 16.80 2.66
N SER A 71 -18.66 17.40 1.89
CA SER A 71 -19.17 16.84 0.64
C SER A 71 -18.51 17.54 -0.53
N LYS A 72 -17.36 17.03 -0.99
CA LYS A 72 -16.60 17.61 -2.10
C LYS A 72 -16.30 16.58 -3.18
N LYS A 73 -16.52 16.98 -4.43
CA LYS A 73 -16.16 16.21 -5.61
C LYS A 73 -14.64 16.12 -5.75
N MET A 74 -14.15 14.90 -5.98
CA MET A 74 -12.73 14.62 -6.25
C MET A 74 -12.31 15.15 -7.62
N ASP A 75 -11.12 15.75 -7.70
CA ASP A 75 -10.40 16.03 -8.94
C ASP A 75 -9.32 14.96 -9.19
N VAL A 76 -9.78 13.76 -9.54
CA VAL A 76 -8.89 12.61 -9.75
C VAL A 76 -7.97 12.82 -10.97
N CYS A 77 -8.46 13.46 -12.04
CA CYS A 77 -7.66 13.74 -13.23
C CYS A 77 -6.55 14.76 -12.91
N GLY A 78 -6.87 15.83 -12.19
CA GLY A 78 -5.89 16.80 -11.70
C GLY A 78 -4.82 16.13 -10.82
N PHE A 79 -5.23 15.24 -9.91
CA PHE A 79 -4.30 14.50 -9.06
C PHE A 79 -3.38 13.58 -9.86
N ILE A 80 -3.89 12.83 -10.84
CA ILE A 80 -3.08 11.96 -11.70
C ILE A 80 -2.07 12.78 -12.51
N ASN A 81 -2.50 13.90 -13.11
CA ASN A 81 -1.63 14.80 -13.85
C ASN A 81 -0.52 15.40 -12.97
N TRP A 82 -0.85 15.75 -11.72
CA TRP A 82 0.14 16.19 -10.74
C TRP A 82 1.13 15.07 -10.41
N LEU A 83 0.64 13.87 -10.12
CA LEU A 83 1.49 12.73 -9.73
C LEU A 83 2.48 12.35 -10.83
N GLN A 84 2.03 12.32 -12.09
CA GLN A 84 2.88 12.06 -13.27
C GLN A 84 4.02 13.07 -13.45
N ARG A 85 3.84 14.32 -13.00
CA ARG A 85 4.82 15.41 -13.12
C ARG A 85 5.59 15.67 -11.83
N SER A 86 5.19 15.01 -10.74
CA SER A 86 5.79 15.20 -9.42
C SER A 86 7.15 14.52 -9.33
N GLU A 87 8.03 15.05 -8.49
CA GLU A 87 9.31 14.41 -8.15
C GLU A 87 9.15 13.17 -7.25
N TYR A 88 7.93 12.91 -6.76
CA TYR A 88 7.64 11.77 -5.88
C TYR A 88 7.55 10.44 -6.63
N VAL A 89 7.45 10.45 -7.97
CA VAL A 89 7.41 9.26 -8.82
C VAL A 89 8.43 9.40 -9.95
N PRO A 90 9.31 8.41 -10.20
CA PRO A 90 9.36 7.08 -9.60
C PRO A 90 10.03 7.06 -8.22
N PHE A 91 9.68 6.05 -7.41
CA PHE A 91 10.30 5.79 -6.12
C PHE A 91 10.44 4.28 -5.88
N GLN A 92 11.18 3.89 -4.83
CA GLN A 92 11.38 2.49 -4.46
C GLN A 92 10.72 2.20 -3.13
N ILE A 93 10.22 0.98 -2.97
CA ILE A 93 9.71 0.43 -1.72
C ILE A 93 10.61 -0.72 -1.31
N GLN A 94 10.98 -0.77 -0.03
CA GLN A 94 11.52 -1.98 0.60
C GLN A 94 10.40 -2.80 1.24
N ILE A 95 10.38 -4.10 0.98
CA ILE A 95 9.52 -5.10 1.63
C ILE A 95 10.41 -6.16 2.28
N GLY A 96 10.18 -6.45 3.55
CA GLY A 96 11.04 -7.35 4.33
C GLY A 96 12.43 -6.77 4.64
N GLY A 97 13.24 -7.56 5.32
CA GLY A 97 14.58 -7.19 5.78
C GLY A 97 14.57 -6.10 6.85
N PHE A 98 13.52 -6.05 7.66
CA PHE A 98 13.41 -5.11 8.77
C PHE A 98 13.86 -5.77 10.08
N ASP A 99 15.14 -5.62 10.41
CA ASP A 99 15.70 -6.12 11.67
C ASP A 99 14.92 -5.63 12.90
N ASN A 100 14.90 -6.42 13.97
CA ASN A 100 14.34 -5.98 15.26
C ASN A 100 15.30 -5.04 16.00
N CYS A 101 15.54 -3.86 15.42
CA CYS A 101 16.43 -2.84 15.96
C CYS A 101 15.70 -1.47 16.04
N GLY A 102 16.44 -0.44 16.46
CA GLY A 102 15.93 0.93 16.42
C GLY A 102 16.03 1.49 15.00
N TYR A 103 14.92 2.02 14.48
CA TYR A 103 14.88 2.81 13.26
C TYR A 103 14.61 4.27 13.59
N ASP A 104 15.09 5.17 12.74
CA ASP A 104 14.88 6.61 12.87
C ASP A 104 13.46 7.09 12.53
N PHE A 105 12.55 6.15 12.23
CA PHE A 105 11.14 6.42 12.02
C PHE A 105 10.26 5.34 12.64
N THR A 106 9.01 5.70 12.89
CA THR A 106 7.95 4.76 13.27
C THR A 106 6.81 4.83 12.28
N SER A 107 6.15 3.71 12.07
CA SER A 107 4.88 3.62 11.34
C SER A 107 3.77 3.49 12.37
N ARG A 108 2.93 4.53 12.48
CA ARG A 108 1.81 4.59 13.43
C ARG A 108 2.20 4.28 14.88
N GLY A 109 3.36 4.78 15.30
CA GLY A 109 3.89 4.61 16.65
C GLY A 109 4.61 3.28 16.93
N GLN A 110 4.77 2.42 15.91
CA GLN A 110 5.48 1.14 16.02
C GLN A 110 6.70 1.12 15.07
N ARG A 111 7.72 0.33 15.38
CA ARG A 111 8.94 0.22 14.57
C ARG A 111 8.67 -0.65 13.32
N PRO A 112 9.50 -0.50 12.26
CA PRO A 112 9.35 -1.28 11.02
C PRO A 112 9.27 -2.79 11.23
N TYR A 113 10.07 -3.37 12.14
CA TYR A 113 9.96 -4.80 12.49
C TYR A 113 8.54 -5.17 12.94
N GLU A 114 7.97 -4.45 13.92
CA GLU A 114 6.61 -4.74 14.41
C GLU A 114 5.54 -4.48 13.36
N ARG A 115 5.73 -3.46 12.51
CA ARG A 115 4.74 -3.10 11.49
C ARG A 115 4.83 -3.96 10.24
N SER A 116 5.97 -4.60 9.96
CA SER A 116 6.25 -5.34 8.71
C SER A 116 5.18 -6.38 8.38
N PHE A 117 4.54 -6.95 9.41
CA PHE A 117 3.35 -7.78 9.29
C PHE A 117 2.37 -7.52 10.43
N SER A 118 1.06 -7.61 10.13
CA SER A 118 0.00 -7.59 11.14
C SER A 118 -1.28 -8.28 10.67
N LEU A 119 -2.01 -8.84 11.62
CA LEU A 119 -3.39 -9.26 11.49
C LEU A 119 -4.30 -8.09 11.89
N GLN A 120 -5.11 -7.60 10.96
CA GLN A 120 -5.95 -6.41 11.15
C GLN A 120 -7.42 -6.76 10.92
N GLY A 121 -8.15 -7.01 12.01
CA GLY A 121 -9.50 -7.57 11.93
C GLY A 121 -9.43 -8.97 11.33
N ASP A 122 -10.02 -9.14 10.15
CA ASP A 122 -10.06 -10.37 9.35
C ASP A 122 -8.96 -10.44 8.27
N LYS A 123 -8.00 -9.50 8.25
CA LYS A 123 -7.02 -9.35 7.16
C LYS A 123 -5.61 -9.68 7.61
N ALA A 124 -4.87 -10.43 6.79
CA ALA A 124 -3.42 -10.56 6.91
C ALA A 124 -2.73 -9.52 6.00
N VAL A 125 -1.90 -8.66 6.58
CA VAL A 125 -1.32 -7.50 5.89
C VAL A 125 0.20 -7.48 6.03
N ILE A 126 0.88 -7.32 4.90
CA ILE A 126 2.33 -7.04 4.85
C ILE A 126 2.52 -5.54 4.60
N MET A 127 3.54 -4.98 5.23
CA MET A 127 3.96 -3.59 5.06
C MET A 127 5.34 -3.50 4.38
N GLY A 128 5.50 -2.47 3.59
CA GLY A 128 6.78 -1.93 3.16
C GLY A 128 6.82 -0.41 3.34
N TRP A 129 7.99 0.17 3.10
CA TRP A 129 8.17 1.62 3.18
C TRP A 129 9.00 2.15 2.02
N PRO A 130 8.75 3.39 1.57
CA PRO A 130 9.62 4.06 0.62
C PRO A 130 11.06 4.10 1.11
N ILE A 131 12.00 3.92 0.18
CA ILE A 131 13.43 4.08 0.44
C ILE A 131 14.04 5.08 -0.55
N ARG A 132 15.08 5.78 -0.12
CA ARG A 132 15.95 6.52 -1.06
C ARG A 132 16.87 5.52 -1.74
N HIS A 133 17.06 5.70 -3.05
CA HIS A 133 18.15 5.04 -3.76
C HIS A 133 19.47 5.21 -2.96
N PRO A 134 20.27 4.15 -2.72
CA PRO A 134 21.70 4.39 -2.70
C PRO A 134 22.06 4.91 -4.10
N PRO A 135 22.84 5.99 -4.25
CA PRO A 135 23.24 6.45 -5.57
C PRO A 135 23.84 5.27 -6.34
N LEU A 136 23.24 4.95 -7.48
CA LEU A 136 23.77 3.98 -8.44
C LEU A 136 25.18 4.45 -8.82
N GLY A 137 26.23 3.83 -8.26
CA GLY A 137 27.61 4.05 -8.70
C GLY A 137 28.68 4.21 -7.63
N GLU A 138 28.39 4.26 -6.34
CA GLU A 138 29.45 4.34 -5.32
C GLU A 138 29.49 3.10 -4.43
N THR A 139 30.30 2.13 -4.82
CA THR A 139 31.03 1.27 -3.87
C THR A 139 32.06 2.15 -3.15
N SER A 140 31.63 3.09 -2.31
CA SER A 140 32.56 3.89 -1.52
C SER A 140 32.93 3.12 -0.25
N SER A 141 34.14 2.57 -0.28
CA SER A 141 34.84 1.87 0.79
C SER A 141 35.23 2.75 1.98
N ASN A 142 34.52 3.85 2.25
CA ASN A 142 34.87 4.81 3.31
C ASN A 142 33.72 4.97 4.32
N LYS A 143 33.82 4.22 5.42
CA LYS A 143 32.88 4.20 6.57
C LYS A 143 32.91 5.47 7.45
N SER A 144 33.22 6.66 6.93
CA SER A 144 33.41 7.84 7.79
C SER A 144 32.59 9.09 7.46
N ASN A 145 31.77 9.10 6.41
CA ASN A 145 30.86 10.22 6.12
C ASN A 145 29.48 9.73 5.62
N LEU A 146 28.84 8.85 6.37
CA LEU A 146 27.45 8.48 6.10
C LEU A 146 26.52 9.65 6.50
N PRO A 147 25.60 10.10 5.63
CA PRO A 147 24.56 11.05 6.01
C PRO A 147 23.75 10.52 7.20
N GLN A 148 23.25 11.44 8.03
CA GLN A 148 22.39 11.15 9.19
C GLN A 148 21.28 10.11 8.87
N PRO A 149 20.94 9.19 9.79
CA PRO A 149 20.12 8.01 9.48
C PRO A 149 18.60 8.27 9.26
N THR A 150 18.15 9.53 9.35
CA THR A 150 16.83 9.97 8.82
C THR A 150 16.77 10.02 7.29
N SER A 151 17.87 9.69 6.60
CA SER A 151 18.01 9.83 5.15
C SER A 151 17.57 8.62 4.32
N TYR A 152 17.37 7.43 4.90
CA TYR A 152 17.08 6.22 4.11
C TYR A 152 15.60 6.00 3.79
N TYR A 153 14.68 6.36 4.69
CA TYR A 153 13.24 6.14 4.53
C TYR A 153 12.49 7.47 4.38
N PRO A 154 12.32 8.00 3.15
CA PRO A 154 11.61 9.25 2.92
C PRO A 154 10.10 9.09 3.15
N ASN A 155 9.43 10.18 3.54
CA ASN A 155 7.97 10.25 3.71
C ASN A 155 7.19 10.31 2.38
N THR A 156 7.65 9.63 1.33
CA THR A 156 7.12 9.78 -0.04
C THR A 156 5.62 9.51 -0.15
N LEU A 157 5.11 8.43 0.45
CA LEU A 157 3.68 8.10 0.39
C LEU A 157 2.83 9.07 1.21
N ASP A 158 3.33 9.49 2.37
CA ASP A 158 2.69 10.54 3.18
C ASP A 158 2.56 11.85 2.39
N GLN A 159 3.62 12.26 1.68
CA GLN A 159 3.58 13.47 0.86
C GLN A 159 2.61 13.36 -0.32
N ILE A 160 2.58 12.21 -1.01
CA ILE A 160 1.59 11.96 -2.08
C ILE A 160 0.17 12.04 -1.53
N ARG A 161 -0.11 11.40 -0.39
CA ARG A 161 -1.45 11.37 0.25
C ARG A 161 -1.86 12.74 0.77
N LYS A 162 -0.93 13.56 1.27
CA LYS A 162 -1.18 14.96 1.65
C LYS A 162 -1.45 15.84 0.44
N ALA A 163 -0.66 15.72 -0.63
CA ALA A 163 -0.85 16.49 -1.85
C ALA A 163 -2.23 16.22 -2.49
N ALA A 164 -2.71 14.97 -2.42
CA ALA A 164 -4.04 14.58 -2.90
C ALA A 164 -5.19 15.37 -2.27
N GLN A 165 -5.02 15.92 -1.06
CA GLN A 165 -6.06 16.71 -0.40
C GLN A 165 -6.36 18.02 -1.15
N SER A 166 -5.38 18.58 -1.87
CA SER A 166 -5.61 19.75 -2.74
C SER A 166 -6.55 19.45 -3.92
N PHE A 167 -6.77 18.17 -4.21
CA PHE A 167 -7.69 17.66 -5.22
C PHE A 167 -8.99 17.09 -4.61
N ASN A 168 -9.28 17.45 -3.36
CA ASN A 168 -10.41 16.93 -2.57
C ASN A 168 -10.41 15.41 -2.39
N ILE A 169 -9.23 14.79 -2.30
CA ILE A 169 -9.09 13.35 -2.05
C ILE A 169 -8.43 13.15 -0.69
N LEU A 170 -9.17 12.52 0.24
CA LEU A 170 -8.65 12.20 1.57
C LEU A 170 -8.37 10.70 1.69
N HIS A 171 -7.17 10.32 2.13
CA HIS A 171 -6.85 8.95 2.48
C HIS A 171 -7.43 8.58 3.86
N ALA A 172 -7.84 7.32 4.07
CA ALA A 172 -8.49 6.88 5.31
C ALA A 172 -7.62 6.99 6.58
N TYR A 173 -6.29 7.07 6.40
CA TYR A 173 -5.33 7.26 7.49
C TYR A 173 -4.83 8.72 7.63
N HIS A 174 -5.38 9.67 6.88
CA HIS A 174 -5.17 11.11 7.05
C HIS A 174 -6.45 11.78 7.56
N ARG A 175 -6.95 11.35 8.71
CA ARG A 175 -8.20 11.88 9.29
C ARG A 175 -8.00 13.30 9.80
N THR A 176 -6.82 13.59 10.33
CA THR A 176 -6.39 14.90 10.82
C THR A 176 -5.15 15.39 10.07
N SER A 177 -4.85 16.69 10.18
CA SER A 177 -3.64 17.28 9.57
C SER A 177 -2.34 16.82 10.23
N ALA A 178 -2.41 16.29 11.46
CA ALA A 178 -1.26 15.76 12.18
C ALA A 178 -0.94 14.30 11.81
N ASP A 179 -1.86 13.62 11.11
CA ASP A 179 -1.66 12.22 10.75
C ASP A 179 -0.55 12.08 9.71
N VAL A 180 0.29 11.07 9.92
CA VAL A 180 1.37 10.66 9.03
C VAL A 180 1.12 9.22 8.60
N ASP A 181 1.12 8.98 7.30
CA ASP A 181 0.91 7.65 6.73
C ASP A 181 1.85 7.41 5.56
N ASN A 182 2.99 6.79 5.84
CA ASN A 182 3.98 6.40 4.86
C ASN A 182 3.94 4.90 4.52
N ASP A 183 2.87 4.19 4.93
CA ASP A 183 2.79 2.74 4.81
C ASP A 183 2.46 2.32 3.37
N PHE A 184 3.28 1.43 2.83
CA PHE A 184 2.99 0.69 1.62
C PHE A 184 2.45 -0.69 2.00
N TYR A 185 1.13 -0.80 2.15
CA TYR A 185 0.50 -2.00 2.68
C TYR A 185 -0.22 -2.80 1.59
N PHE A 186 -0.18 -4.12 1.68
CA PHE A 186 -0.96 -5.02 0.84
C PHE A 186 -1.49 -6.21 1.62
N ARG A 187 -2.70 -6.65 1.26
CA ARG A 187 -3.38 -7.79 1.88
C ARG A 187 -2.99 -9.07 1.16
N ILE A 188 -2.65 -10.12 1.90
CA ILE A 188 -2.27 -11.43 1.34
C ILE A 188 -3.35 -12.51 1.52
N GLY A 189 -4.40 -12.22 2.28
CA GLY A 189 -5.52 -13.12 2.48
C GLY A 189 -6.43 -12.66 3.61
N LEU A 190 -7.49 -13.42 3.82
CA LEU A 190 -8.46 -13.23 4.89
C LEU A 190 -8.45 -14.43 5.82
N PHE A 191 -8.76 -14.22 7.09
CA PHE A 191 -8.92 -15.28 8.07
C PHE A 191 -10.11 -14.97 8.98
N ASN A 192 -10.65 -16.00 9.61
CA ASN A 192 -11.67 -15.84 10.64
C ASN A 192 -11.00 -15.37 11.96
N PRO A 193 -11.28 -14.16 12.48
CA PRO A 193 -10.63 -13.66 13.69
C PRO A 193 -11.01 -14.45 14.95
N ASP A 194 -12.11 -15.17 14.94
CA ASP A 194 -12.63 -15.93 16.09
C ASP A 194 -11.92 -17.29 16.25
N THR A 195 -11.17 -17.74 15.25
CA THR A 195 -10.50 -19.05 15.26
C THR A 195 -9.11 -19.00 15.88
N LEU A 196 -8.61 -17.81 16.22
CA LEU A 196 -7.32 -17.62 16.86
C LEU A 196 -7.48 -16.85 18.17
N ASP A 197 -7.02 -17.43 19.26
CA ASP A 197 -6.83 -16.71 20.51
C ASP A 197 -5.70 -15.66 20.39
N ASN A 198 -5.63 -14.73 21.35
CA ASN A 198 -4.66 -13.64 21.29
C ASN A 198 -3.21 -14.14 21.33
N SER A 199 -2.93 -15.20 22.08
CA SER A 199 -1.58 -15.79 22.18
C SER A 199 -1.12 -16.35 20.83
N SER A 200 -2.01 -17.06 20.14
CA SER A 200 -1.77 -17.63 18.81
C SER A 200 -1.62 -16.53 17.76
N LYS A 201 -2.39 -15.45 17.86
CA LYS A 201 -2.23 -14.26 17.00
C LYS A 201 -0.86 -13.62 17.20
N GLU A 202 -0.47 -13.36 18.44
CA GLU A 202 0.82 -12.74 18.77
C GLU A 202 2.00 -13.62 18.33
N SER A 203 1.91 -14.93 18.55
CA SER A 203 2.93 -15.89 18.08
C SER A 203 3.02 -15.90 16.55
N LEU A 204 1.89 -16.01 15.84
CA LEU A 204 1.86 -16.01 14.37
C LEU A 204 2.44 -14.72 13.79
N GLU A 205 2.04 -13.57 14.34
CA GLU A 205 2.59 -12.29 13.91
C GLU A 205 4.10 -12.20 14.16
N LYS A 206 4.56 -12.65 15.34
CA LYS A 206 5.99 -12.68 15.67
C LYS A 206 6.77 -13.59 14.70
N ASP A 207 6.29 -14.80 14.45
CA ASP A 207 6.97 -15.76 13.58
C ASP A 207 7.10 -15.22 12.15
N ILE A 208 6.05 -14.58 11.62
CA ILE A 208 6.09 -13.96 10.30
C ILE A 208 7.02 -12.74 10.30
N ARG A 209 7.03 -11.91 11.34
CA ARG A 209 7.97 -10.77 11.46
C ARG A 209 9.42 -11.26 11.53
N ASP A 210 9.70 -12.32 12.27
CA ASP A 210 11.02 -12.95 12.33
C ASP A 210 11.46 -13.45 10.94
N PHE A 211 10.56 -14.15 10.23
CA PHE A 211 10.80 -14.55 8.84
C PHE A 211 11.07 -13.33 7.93
N LEU A 212 10.24 -12.29 8.00
CA LEU A 212 10.39 -11.09 7.17
C LEU A 212 11.69 -10.34 7.50
N SER A 213 12.11 -10.29 8.77
CA SER A 213 13.35 -9.62 9.19
C SER A 213 14.61 -10.28 8.65
N THR A 214 14.60 -11.62 8.54
CA THR A 214 15.74 -12.40 8.03
C THR A 214 15.72 -12.58 6.51
N THR A 215 14.60 -12.22 5.86
CA THR A 215 14.47 -12.24 4.40
C THR A 215 15.30 -11.13 3.77
N THR A 216 16.03 -11.44 2.69
CA THR A 216 16.73 -10.41 1.89
C THR A 216 15.72 -9.35 1.45
N PRO A 217 15.98 -8.04 1.70
CA PRO A 217 15.06 -6.98 1.34
C PRO A 217 14.65 -7.04 -0.14
N ILE A 218 13.33 -7.07 -0.39
CA ILE A 218 12.78 -7.02 -1.75
C ILE A 218 12.53 -5.56 -2.09
N ILE A 219 13.21 -5.07 -3.12
CA ILE A 219 13.08 -3.69 -3.58
C ILE A 219 12.16 -3.61 -4.79
N VAL A 220 11.01 -2.97 -4.64
CA VAL A 220 10.03 -2.76 -5.72
C VAL A 220 10.12 -1.32 -6.20
N LYS A 221 10.37 -1.11 -7.50
CA LYS A 221 10.32 0.21 -8.12
C LYS A 221 8.89 0.55 -8.54
N LEU A 222 8.36 1.66 -8.04
CA LEU A 222 7.08 2.23 -8.46
C LEU A 222 7.35 3.32 -9.50
N THR A 223 6.65 3.23 -10.62
CA THR A 223 6.75 4.10 -11.79
C THR A 223 5.34 4.40 -12.29
N PRO A 224 5.14 5.42 -13.15
CA PRO A 224 3.82 5.66 -13.72
C PRO A 224 3.27 4.45 -14.49
N ALA A 225 4.15 3.61 -15.06
CA ALA A 225 3.75 2.41 -15.81
C ALA A 225 3.11 1.33 -14.93
N ASN A 226 3.49 1.22 -13.65
CA ASN A 226 3.03 0.17 -12.73
C ASN A 226 2.21 0.69 -11.53
N LEU A 227 1.79 1.95 -11.62
CA LEU A 227 0.72 2.53 -10.83
C LEU A 227 -0.55 2.48 -11.66
N TYR A 228 -1.65 2.03 -11.07
CA TYR A 228 -2.90 1.79 -11.78
C TYR A 228 -4.09 2.45 -11.09
N VAL A 229 -4.92 3.11 -11.89
CA VAL A 229 -6.31 3.37 -11.52
C VAL A 229 -7.08 2.07 -11.68
N ALA A 230 -7.65 1.57 -10.59
CA ALA A 230 -8.45 0.35 -10.59
C ALA A 230 -9.93 0.68 -10.36
N SER A 231 -10.81 0.13 -11.20
CA SER A 231 -12.26 0.18 -11.02
C SER A 231 -12.77 -1.21 -10.64
N TYR A 232 -13.53 -1.29 -9.55
CA TYR A 232 -13.90 -2.56 -8.91
C TYR A 232 -15.28 -2.49 -8.25
N ASP A 233 -15.95 -3.63 -8.14
CA ASP A 233 -17.19 -3.82 -7.38
C ASP A 233 -16.98 -4.59 -6.06
N ASP A 234 -15.83 -5.27 -5.91
CA ASP A 234 -15.43 -6.04 -4.74
C ASP A 234 -14.08 -5.48 -4.22
N GLU A 235 -14.01 -5.10 -2.95
CA GLU A 235 -12.81 -4.56 -2.28
C GLU A 235 -11.65 -5.54 -2.21
N LYS A 236 -11.88 -6.81 -2.53
CA LYS A 236 -10.81 -7.79 -2.70
C LYS A 236 -10.07 -7.60 -4.03
N LEU A 237 -10.68 -6.90 -4.99
CA LEU A 237 -10.20 -6.69 -6.37
C LEU A 237 -9.87 -8.01 -7.11
N PRO A 238 -10.81 -8.96 -7.24
CA PRO A 238 -10.54 -10.20 -7.97
C PRO A 238 -10.27 -9.90 -9.45
N VAL A 239 -9.42 -10.74 -10.05
CA VAL A 239 -8.87 -10.54 -11.42
C VAL A 239 -9.96 -10.47 -12.48
N ASN A 240 -11.04 -11.21 -12.29
CA ASN A 240 -12.12 -11.34 -13.27
C ASN A 240 -13.08 -10.12 -13.33
N SER A 241 -13.09 -9.26 -12.32
CA SER A 241 -14.02 -8.11 -12.25
C SER A 241 -13.35 -6.76 -12.10
N THR A 242 -12.05 -6.75 -11.77
CA THR A 242 -11.25 -5.53 -11.65
C THR A 242 -10.74 -5.08 -13.00
N LYS A 243 -10.95 -3.80 -13.34
CA LYS A 243 -10.38 -3.18 -14.54
C LYS A 243 -9.27 -2.21 -14.14
N LEU A 244 -8.18 -2.21 -14.88
CA LEU A 244 -6.99 -1.41 -14.60
C LEU A 244 -6.65 -0.50 -15.76
N TRP A 245 -6.13 0.67 -15.42
CA TRP A 245 -5.51 1.62 -16.35
C TRP A 245 -4.23 2.14 -15.73
N SER A 246 -3.12 1.99 -16.45
CA SER A 246 -1.82 2.52 -16.03
C SER A 246 -1.89 4.04 -15.95
N LEU A 247 -1.12 4.66 -15.07
CA LEU A 247 -1.01 6.12 -15.10
C LEU A 247 -0.43 6.64 -16.41
N GLN A 248 0.18 5.80 -17.26
CA GLN A 248 0.61 6.23 -18.61
C GLN A 248 -0.50 6.21 -19.66
N ASP A 249 -1.68 5.64 -19.34
CA ASP A 249 -2.76 5.54 -20.31
C ASP A 249 -3.37 6.91 -20.61
N GLN A 250 -3.31 7.31 -21.89
CA GLN A 250 -3.90 8.57 -22.38
C GLN A 250 -5.42 8.62 -22.22
N LEU A 251 -6.06 7.47 -21.95
CA LEU A 251 -7.49 7.34 -21.71
C LEU A 251 -7.94 7.92 -20.36
N LEU A 252 -7.02 8.22 -19.42
CA LEU A 252 -7.34 8.75 -18.10
C LEU A 252 -7.76 10.24 -18.10
N THR A 253 -8.75 10.57 -18.92
CA THR A 253 -9.40 11.88 -18.95
C THR A 253 -10.42 12.04 -17.82
N GLN A 254 -10.80 13.28 -17.52
CA GLN A 254 -11.83 13.56 -16.51
C GLN A 254 -13.16 12.86 -16.80
N GLU A 255 -13.58 12.83 -18.07
CA GLU A 255 -14.82 12.18 -18.51
C GLU A 255 -14.74 10.66 -18.34
N PHE A 256 -13.60 10.08 -18.74
CA PHE A 256 -13.37 8.65 -18.59
C PHE A 256 -13.36 8.22 -17.13
N ILE A 257 -12.60 8.90 -16.27
CA ILE A 257 -12.56 8.61 -14.84
C ILE A 257 -13.96 8.72 -14.22
N SER A 258 -14.74 9.74 -14.61
CA SER A 258 -16.12 9.89 -14.14
C SER A 258 -17.03 8.73 -14.57
N SER A 259 -16.76 8.10 -15.72
CA SER A 259 -17.53 6.94 -16.20
C SER A 259 -17.23 5.66 -15.40
N LEU A 260 -16.04 5.55 -14.78
CA LEU A 260 -15.62 4.39 -14.00
C LEU A 260 -16.50 4.15 -12.76
N TYR A 261 -17.12 5.21 -12.23
CA TYR A 261 -18.00 5.16 -11.06
C TYR A 261 -19.48 4.88 -11.40
N LYS A 262 -19.84 4.89 -12.69
CA LYS A 262 -21.23 4.69 -13.17
C LYS A 262 -21.48 3.28 -13.71
N SER A 263 -20.41 2.53 -13.95
CA SER A 263 -20.45 1.19 -14.54
C SER A 263 -20.76 0.11 -13.51
#